data_AF-A0A843C531-F1
#
_entry.id   AF-A0A843C531-F1
#
_cell.length_a   1.000
_cell.length_b   1.000
_cell.length_c   1.000
_cell.angle_alpha   90.00
_cell.angle_beta   90.00
_cell.angle_gamma   90.00
#
_symmetry.space_group_name_H-M   'P 1'
#
loop_
_entity.id
_entity.type
_entity.pdbx_description
1 polymer ?
#
loop_
_entity_poly.entity_id
_entity_poly.type
_entity_poly.pdbx_seq_one_letter_code
_entity_poly.pdbx_strand_id
1 'polypeptide(L)'
;MANNLVLGIILALAGGIANNSGALLQKFAINKIPKEEREKGFYKKLFKSPYWVIGLILIMGASGALISLAQLYIGGALIPGLMAAGMIVLTIGAVKLLGEKLKLAEYIGIFSMIIGIVLIGLSALEITDDDMINLSDTNFVIRLTIYSVVFFILWITSRQLGKRLEKGKTVFLALGSGFPFALANAWMQPFIYIFREFINGTFNVLNIILFICSILIISVVNIVGIGHFQDAFKHGDASKVYPIGQIPQQIAPVILFYGIYLKISPQNYSIYLLLTGIVIILVAGFLLGRKQGQLETMGKEAEGIETESEEIA
;
A
#
# COMPACT_ATOMS: atom_id res chain seq x y z
N MET A 1 -12.20 -23.78 18.59
CA MET A 1 -12.28 -22.33 18.33
C MET A 1 -10.93 -21.62 18.58
N ALA A 2 -10.27 -21.80 19.73
CA ALA A 2 -8.96 -21.17 20.02
C ALA A 2 -7.83 -21.53 19.04
N ASN A 3 -7.75 -22.79 18.58
CA ASN A 3 -6.70 -23.21 17.62
C ASN A 3 -6.82 -22.49 16.26
N ASN A 4 -8.04 -22.14 15.84
CA ASN A 4 -8.27 -21.45 14.56
C ASN A 4 -7.83 -19.98 14.65
N LEU A 5 -8.06 -19.33 15.80
CA LEU A 5 -7.63 -17.95 16.05
C LEU A 5 -6.10 -17.83 16.01
N VAL A 6 -5.39 -18.71 16.73
CA VAL A 6 -3.92 -18.70 16.79
C VAL A 6 -3.33 -18.94 15.40
N LEU A 7 -3.87 -19.90 14.65
CA LEU A 7 -3.43 -20.19 13.29
C LEU A 7 -3.62 -18.98 12.37
N GLY A 8 -4.79 -18.34 12.40
CA GLY A 8 -5.03 -17.15 11.57
C GLY A 8 -4.12 -15.97 11.93
N ILE A 9 -3.81 -15.76 13.20
CA ILE A 9 -2.82 -14.74 13.63
C ILE A 9 -1.43 -15.05 13.06
N ILE A 10 -0.97 -16.30 13.18
CA ILE A 10 0.33 -16.73 12.65
C ILE A 10 0.39 -16.52 11.13
N LEU A 11 -0.67 -16.89 10.41
CA LEU A 11 -0.77 -16.72 8.96
C LEU A 11 -0.75 -15.25 8.56
N ALA A 12 -1.47 -14.38 9.27
CA ALA A 12 -1.48 -12.94 9.00
C ALA A 12 -0.09 -12.31 9.24
N LEU A 13 0.59 -12.68 10.33
CA LEU A 13 1.94 -12.23 10.63
C LEU A 13 2.93 -12.72 9.56
N ALA A 14 2.88 -14.00 9.19
CA ALA A 14 3.71 -14.58 8.14
C ALA A 14 3.46 -13.89 6.79
N GLY A 15 2.20 -13.59 6.46
CA GLY A 15 1.81 -12.83 5.28
C GLY A 15 2.38 -11.41 5.29
N GLY A 16 2.31 -10.72 6.44
CA GLY A 16 2.93 -9.40 6.63
C GLY A 16 4.46 -9.44 6.45
N ILE A 17 5.13 -10.44 7.03
CA ILE A 17 6.58 -10.65 6.88
C ILE A 17 6.95 -10.92 5.42
N ALA A 18 6.21 -11.79 4.72
CA ALA A 18 6.44 -12.10 3.31
C ALA A 18 6.29 -10.84 2.44
N ASN A 19 5.23 -10.04 2.65
CA ASN A 19 4.99 -8.81 1.90
C ASN A 19 6.16 -7.83 2.03
N ASN A 20 6.55 -7.54 3.28
CA ASN A 20 7.60 -6.57 3.59
C ASN A 20 8.99 -7.07 3.15
N SER A 21 9.25 -8.37 3.25
CA SER A 21 10.48 -8.99 2.74
C SER A 21 10.55 -8.91 1.22
N GLY A 22 9.42 -9.12 0.53
CA GLY A 22 9.36 -8.97 -0.91
C GLY A 22 9.60 -7.53 -1.35
N ALA A 23 9.07 -6.55 -0.63
CA ALA A 23 9.33 -5.13 -0.89
C ALA A 23 10.80 -4.76 -0.70
N LEU A 24 11.46 -5.30 0.33
CA LEU A 24 12.90 -5.16 0.54
C LEU A 24 13.71 -5.75 -0.62
N LEU A 25 13.37 -6.94 -1.10
CA LEU A 25 14.05 -7.58 -2.24
C LEU A 25 13.86 -6.79 -3.54
N GLN A 26 12.68 -6.21 -3.76
CA GLN A 26 12.44 -5.33 -4.90
C GLN A 26 13.31 -4.06 -4.82
N LYS A 27 13.37 -3.42 -3.64
CA LYS A 27 14.27 -2.28 -3.44
C LYS A 27 15.74 -2.66 -3.60
N PHE A 28 16.15 -3.81 -3.08
CA PHE A 28 17.51 -4.34 -3.25
C PHE A 28 17.86 -4.53 -4.73
N ALA A 29 16.93 -5.09 -5.53
CA ALA A 29 17.09 -5.22 -6.97
C ALA A 29 17.26 -3.86 -7.66
N ILE A 30 16.50 -2.84 -7.26
CA ILE A 30 16.62 -1.48 -7.77
C ILE A 30 17.99 -0.88 -7.43
N ASN A 31 18.44 -1.03 -6.19
CA ASN A 31 19.71 -0.47 -5.74
C ASN A 31 20.92 -1.08 -6.47
N LYS A 32 20.81 -2.33 -6.95
CA LYS A 32 21.83 -2.99 -7.79
C LYS A 32 21.92 -2.44 -9.21
N ILE A 33 20.93 -1.70 -9.69
CA ILE A 33 20.98 -1.06 -11.01
C ILE A 33 21.75 0.26 -10.87
N PRO A 34 22.86 0.46 -11.61
CA PRO A 34 23.63 1.70 -11.61
C PRO A 34 22.76 2.91 -11.91
N LYS A 35 23.06 4.07 -11.30
CA LYS A 35 22.20 5.26 -11.39
C LYS A 35 22.03 5.72 -12.85
N GLU A 36 23.09 5.68 -13.64
CA GLU A 36 23.14 6.10 -15.05
C GLU A 36 22.21 5.24 -15.91
N GLU A 37 22.04 3.98 -15.54
CA GLU A 37 21.20 3.02 -16.25
C GLU A 37 19.73 3.06 -15.84
N ARG A 38 19.39 3.80 -14.77
CA ARG A 38 17.99 3.94 -14.31
C ARG A 38 17.14 4.80 -15.24
N GLU A 39 17.77 5.61 -16.09
CA GLU A 39 17.06 6.45 -17.06
C GLU A 39 16.69 5.68 -18.35
N LYS A 40 17.52 4.72 -18.78
CA LYS A 40 17.34 3.98 -20.03
C LYS A 40 17.16 2.48 -19.77
N GLY A 41 15.94 1.98 -20.02
CA GLY A 41 15.65 0.54 -19.96
C GLY A 41 15.56 -0.04 -18.55
N PHE A 42 15.34 0.80 -17.53
CA PHE A 42 15.19 0.39 -16.13
C PHE A 42 14.28 -0.83 -15.94
N TYR A 43 13.06 -0.78 -16.47
CA TYR A 43 12.10 -1.87 -16.28
C TYR A 43 12.58 -3.18 -16.92
N LYS A 44 13.21 -3.12 -18.09
CA LYS A 44 13.77 -4.30 -18.76
C LYS A 44 14.86 -4.97 -17.91
N LYS A 45 15.70 -4.18 -17.24
CA LYS A 45 16.73 -4.70 -16.32
C LYS A 45 16.13 -5.21 -15.02
N LEU A 46 15.14 -4.48 -14.48
CA LEU A 46 14.44 -4.85 -13.26
C LEU A 46 13.73 -6.21 -13.38
N PHE A 47 12.99 -6.44 -14.48
CA PHE A 47 12.30 -7.70 -14.73
C PHE A 47 13.24 -8.90 -14.92
N LYS A 48 14.52 -8.65 -15.28
CA LYS A 48 15.55 -9.69 -15.36
C LYS A 48 16.22 -9.99 -14.02
N SER A 49 16.01 -9.16 -13.01
CA SER A 49 16.59 -9.36 -11.69
C SER A 49 15.85 -10.47 -10.95
N PRO A 50 16.52 -11.58 -10.57
CA PRO A 50 15.87 -12.64 -9.81
C PRO A 50 15.36 -12.15 -8.45
N TYR A 51 16.06 -11.20 -7.81
CA TYR A 51 15.61 -10.60 -6.55
C TYR A 51 14.28 -9.86 -6.69
N TRP A 52 14.07 -9.18 -7.82
CA TRP A 52 12.82 -8.48 -8.07
C TRP A 52 11.67 -9.47 -8.28
N VAL A 53 11.91 -10.53 -9.06
CA VAL A 53 10.91 -11.58 -9.32
C VAL A 53 10.55 -12.33 -8.04
N ILE A 54 11.55 -12.74 -7.23
CA ILE A 54 11.31 -13.36 -5.93
C ILE A 54 10.54 -12.39 -5.02
N GLY A 55 10.90 -11.11 -5.01
CA GLY A 55 10.17 -10.09 -4.26
C GLY A 55 8.70 -9.98 -4.67
N LEU A 56 8.43 -10.01 -5.98
CA LEU A 56 7.06 -10.02 -6.51
C LEU A 56 6.29 -11.28 -6.11
N ILE A 57 6.92 -12.45 -6.18
CA ILE A 57 6.32 -13.73 -5.76
C ILE A 57 6.00 -13.71 -4.25
N LEU A 58 6.87 -13.13 -3.42
CA LEU A 58 6.61 -12.99 -1.98
C LEU A 58 5.43 -12.05 -1.70
N ILE A 59 5.32 -10.94 -2.41
CA ILE A 59 4.23 -9.97 -2.23
C ILE A 59 2.89 -10.52 -2.76
N MET A 60 2.84 -10.96 -4.02
CA MET A 60 1.58 -11.32 -4.65
C MET A 60 1.19 -12.78 -4.41
N GLY A 61 2.18 -13.68 -4.42
CA GLY A 61 1.96 -15.12 -4.24
C GLY A 61 1.89 -15.50 -2.77
N ALA A 62 3.03 -15.52 -2.09
CA ALA A 62 3.13 -16.04 -0.73
C ALA A 62 2.29 -15.23 0.26
N SER A 63 2.45 -13.90 0.28
CA SER A 63 1.69 -13.03 1.18
C SER A 63 0.19 -13.08 0.86
N GLY A 64 -0.20 -12.94 -0.41
CA GLY A 64 -1.59 -13.02 -0.83
C GLY A 64 -2.29 -14.32 -0.40
N ALA A 65 -1.62 -15.46 -0.57
CA ALA A 65 -2.14 -16.76 -0.12
C ALA A 65 -2.28 -16.84 1.40
N LEU A 66 -1.24 -16.43 2.15
CA LEU A 66 -1.25 -16.47 3.62
C LEU A 66 -2.33 -15.56 4.22
N ILE A 67 -2.50 -14.35 3.67
CA ILE A 67 -3.51 -13.39 4.09
C ILE A 67 -4.91 -13.90 3.77
N SER A 68 -5.12 -14.45 2.57
CA SER A 68 -6.42 -15.02 2.18
C SER A 68 -6.82 -16.16 3.11
N LEU A 69 -5.88 -17.03 3.47
CA LEU A 69 -6.11 -18.09 4.46
C LEU A 69 -6.36 -17.53 5.85
N ALA A 70 -5.59 -16.53 6.29
CA ALA A 70 -5.80 -15.89 7.59
C ALA A 70 -7.19 -15.27 7.71
N GLN A 71 -7.68 -14.61 6.65
CA GLN A 71 -9.00 -13.99 6.61
C GLN A 71 -10.13 -15.01 6.84
N LEU A 72 -9.97 -16.26 6.41
CA LEU A 72 -10.94 -17.34 6.69
C LEU A 72 -11.05 -17.69 8.19
N TYR A 73 -9.99 -17.43 8.96
CA TYR A 73 -9.92 -17.80 10.38
C TYR A 73 -10.25 -16.65 11.34
N ILE A 74 -9.85 -15.41 11.00
CA ILE A 74 -9.95 -14.25 11.91
C ILE A 74 -10.71 -13.06 11.34
N GLY A 75 -11.29 -13.20 10.14
CA GLY A 75 -11.98 -12.11 9.45
C GLY A 75 -11.03 -11.08 8.85
N GLY A 76 -11.58 -10.10 8.13
CA GLY A 76 -10.79 -9.07 7.43
C GLY A 76 -10.28 -7.93 8.31
N ALA A 77 -10.97 -7.65 9.43
CA ALA A 77 -10.72 -6.44 10.23
C ALA A 77 -9.34 -6.44 10.94
N LEU A 78 -8.89 -7.60 11.44
CA LEU A 78 -7.62 -7.71 12.18
C LEU A 78 -6.38 -7.80 11.26
N ILE A 79 -6.58 -8.13 9.99
CA ILE A 79 -5.51 -8.44 9.05
C ILE A 79 -4.54 -7.26 8.85
N PRO A 80 -4.99 -6.02 8.56
CA PRO A 80 -4.08 -4.89 8.39
C PRO A 80 -3.21 -4.62 9.62
N GLY A 81 -3.80 -4.70 10.81
CA GLY A 81 -3.11 -4.53 12.11
C GLY A 81 -2.00 -5.55 12.30
N LEU A 82 -2.27 -6.82 12.03
CA LEU A 82 -1.27 -7.89 12.14
C LEU A 82 -0.20 -7.78 11.04
N MET A 83 -0.58 -7.46 9.82
CA MET A 83 0.36 -7.27 8.71
C MET A 83 1.34 -6.13 8.96
N ALA A 84 0.93 -5.08 9.68
CA ALA A 84 1.79 -3.96 10.04
C ALA A 84 3.04 -4.41 10.83
N ALA A 85 2.99 -5.53 11.56
CA ALA A 85 4.16 -6.10 12.23
C ALA A 85 5.29 -6.44 11.23
N GLY A 86 4.95 -6.75 9.98
CA GLY A 86 5.94 -6.95 8.92
C GLY A 86 6.80 -5.71 8.63
N MET A 87 6.35 -4.51 8.97
CA MET A 87 7.17 -3.30 8.85
C MET A 87 8.39 -3.30 9.78
N ILE A 88 8.37 -4.10 10.85
CA ILE A 88 9.56 -4.33 11.69
C ILE A 88 10.64 -5.05 10.86
N VAL A 89 10.25 -6.06 10.09
CA VAL A 89 11.15 -6.77 9.16
C VAL A 89 11.66 -5.81 8.09
N LEU A 90 10.78 -4.98 7.53
CA LEU A 90 11.19 -3.95 6.58
C LEU A 90 12.24 -3.00 7.17
N THR A 91 12.02 -2.54 8.40
CA THR A 91 12.94 -1.62 9.10
C THR A 91 14.30 -2.26 9.35
N ILE A 92 14.32 -3.49 9.86
CA ILE A 92 15.57 -4.22 10.13
C ILE A 92 16.30 -4.52 8.82
N GLY A 93 15.58 -4.98 7.80
CA GLY A 93 16.16 -5.29 6.50
C GLY A 93 16.63 -4.05 5.75
N ALA A 94 15.97 -2.90 5.92
CA ALA A 94 16.45 -1.63 5.36
C ALA A 94 17.86 -1.29 5.89
N VAL A 95 18.10 -1.45 7.19
CA VAL A 95 19.44 -1.23 7.77
C VAL A 95 20.42 -2.31 7.36
N LYS A 96 20.05 -3.59 7.54
CA LYS A 96 20.99 -4.71 7.40
C LYS A 96 21.26 -5.13 5.95
N LEU A 97 20.24 -5.10 5.08
CA LEU A 97 20.34 -5.56 3.69
C LEU A 97 20.57 -4.41 2.72
N LEU A 98 19.95 -3.25 2.96
CA LEU A 98 20.05 -2.09 2.07
C LEU A 98 21.10 -1.06 2.53
N GLY A 99 21.59 -1.17 3.77
CA GLY A 99 22.57 -0.24 4.34
C GLY A 99 21.99 1.14 4.68
N GLU A 100 20.66 1.26 4.81
CA GLU A 100 20.01 2.53 5.14
C GLU A 100 20.34 2.97 6.57
N LYS A 101 20.71 4.24 6.75
CA LYS A 101 21.03 4.82 8.06
C LYS A 101 19.80 5.46 8.66
N LEU A 102 19.14 4.74 9.58
CA LEU A 102 17.95 5.21 10.27
C LEU A 102 18.28 6.10 11.46
N LYS A 103 17.62 7.25 11.54
CA LYS A 103 17.61 8.18 12.68
C LYS A 103 16.45 7.82 13.62
N LEU A 104 16.56 8.21 14.89
CA LEU A 104 15.52 7.96 15.90
C LEU A 104 14.11 8.37 15.47
N ALA A 105 13.97 9.54 14.82
CA ALA A 105 12.65 10.00 14.36
C ALA A 105 12.01 9.09 13.28
N GLU A 106 12.81 8.37 12.50
CA GLU A 106 12.29 7.44 11.48
C GLU A 106 11.77 6.16 12.16
N TYR A 107 12.48 5.67 13.18
CA TYR A 107 11.95 4.60 14.03
C TYR A 107 10.63 5.02 14.67
N ILE A 108 10.57 6.21 15.27
CA ILE A 108 9.33 6.74 15.86
C ILE A 108 8.23 6.79 14.81
N GLY A 109 8.50 7.32 13.61
CA GLY A 109 7.52 7.37 12.53
C GLY A 109 7.00 5.99 12.12
N ILE A 110 7.87 4.99 11.94
CA ILE A 110 7.46 3.63 11.56
C ILE A 110 6.64 2.97 12.69
N PHE A 111 7.09 3.07 13.94
CA PHE A 111 6.36 2.52 15.08
C PHE A 111 5.01 3.20 15.30
N SER A 112 4.95 4.53 15.16
CA SER A 112 3.68 5.26 15.17
C SER A 112 2.76 4.76 14.06
N MET A 113 3.27 4.50 12.86
CA MET A 113 2.44 3.95 11.78
C MET A 113 1.90 2.56 12.12
N ILE A 114 2.71 1.67 12.69
CA ILE A 114 2.27 0.35 13.17
C ILE A 114 1.13 0.52 14.19
N ILE A 115 1.33 1.36 15.20
CA ILE A 115 0.33 1.62 16.24
C ILE A 115 -0.97 2.15 15.61
N GLY A 116 -0.89 3.12 14.71
CA GLY A 116 -2.06 3.67 14.05
C GLY A 116 -2.84 2.63 13.24
N ILE A 117 -2.16 1.75 12.51
CA ILE A 117 -2.80 0.67 11.75
C ILE A 117 -3.44 -0.37 12.68
N VAL A 118 -2.78 -0.71 13.79
CA VAL A 118 -3.33 -1.60 14.81
C VAL A 118 -4.60 -0.99 15.42
N LEU A 119 -4.61 0.31 15.75
CA LEU A 119 -5.81 0.99 16.26
C LEU A 119 -6.96 0.97 15.25
N ILE A 120 -6.68 1.18 13.96
CA ILE A 120 -7.70 1.04 12.91
C ILE A 120 -8.21 -0.41 12.84
N GLY A 121 -7.34 -1.42 12.88
CA GLY A 121 -7.78 -2.82 12.91
C GLY A 121 -8.64 -3.17 14.13
N LEU A 122 -8.29 -2.63 15.31
CA LEU A 122 -9.04 -2.80 16.56
C LEU A 122 -10.37 -2.03 16.58
N SER A 123 -10.60 -1.09 15.66
CA SER A 123 -11.90 -0.45 15.51
C SER A 123 -12.98 -1.41 14.99
N ALA A 124 -12.58 -2.60 14.52
CA ALA A 124 -13.45 -3.69 14.08
C ALA A 124 -14.41 -3.26 12.96
N LEU A 125 -13.96 -2.39 12.05
CA LEU A 125 -14.71 -2.09 10.84
C LEU A 125 -14.77 -3.35 9.96
N GLU A 126 -15.97 -3.92 9.86
CA GLU A 126 -16.23 -5.11 9.07
C GLU A 126 -17.39 -4.84 8.12
N ILE A 127 -17.20 -5.19 6.85
CA ILE A 127 -18.25 -5.19 5.85
C ILE A 127 -18.64 -6.66 5.65
N THR A 128 -19.88 -7.00 5.97
CA THR A 128 -20.35 -8.40 5.98
C THR A 128 -20.91 -8.80 4.62
N ASP A 129 -21.16 -10.10 4.43
CA ASP A 129 -21.77 -10.62 3.19
C ASP A 129 -23.18 -10.04 2.96
N ASP A 130 -23.95 -9.78 4.02
CA ASP A 130 -25.28 -9.15 3.93
C ASP A 130 -25.21 -7.73 3.35
N ASP A 131 -24.08 -7.05 3.54
CA ASP A 131 -23.86 -5.69 3.05
C ASP A 131 -23.61 -5.67 1.54
N MET A 132 -23.15 -6.80 1.02
CA MET A 132 -22.85 -7.00 -0.40
C MET A 132 -24.09 -7.33 -1.23
N ILE A 133 -25.22 -7.63 -0.58
CA ILE A 133 -26.50 -7.90 -1.27
C ILE A 133 -26.95 -6.69 -2.11
N ASN A 134 -26.57 -5.48 -1.70
CA ASN A 134 -26.91 -4.23 -2.40
C ASN A 134 -25.86 -3.79 -3.45
N LEU A 135 -24.93 -4.66 -3.86
CA LEU A 135 -23.93 -4.30 -4.88
C LEU A 135 -24.55 -3.95 -6.25
N SER A 136 -25.76 -4.44 -6.52
CA SER A 136 -26.54 -4.08 -7.71
C SER A 136 -27.35 -2.77 -7.56
N ASP A 137 -27.35 -2.13 -6.37
CA ASP A 137 -28.02 -0.83 -6.19
C ASP A 137 -27.30 0.26 -6.99
N THR A 138 -28.06 1.01 -7.77
CA THR A 138 -27.55 2.13 -8.56
C THR A 138 -26.83 3.15 -7.68
N ASN A 139 -27.33 3.42 -6.47
CA ASN A 139 -26.67 4.38 -5.58
C ASN A 139 -25.32 3.85 -5.08
N PHE A 140 -25.21 2.55 -4.80
CA PHE A 140 -23.94 1.92 -4.46
C PHE A 140 -22.92 2.10 -5.60
N VAL A 141 -23.32 1.78 -6.84
CA VAL A 141 -22.46 1.89 -8.03
C VAL A 141 -22.01 3.35 -8.25
N ILE A 142 -22.89 4.33 -8.06
CA ILE A 142 -22.55 5.75 -8.15
C ILE A 142 -21.48 6.12 -7.10
N ARG A 143 -21.66 5.72 -5.84
CA ARG A 143 -20.69 6.02 -4.76
C ARG A 143 -19.34 5.35 -5.01
N LEU A 144 -19.33 4.08 -5.46
CA LEU A 144 -18.11 3.38 -5.83
C LEU A 144 -17.40 4.03 -7.02
N THR A 145 -18.17 4.53 -8.00
CA THR A 145 -17.63 5.26 -9.15
C THR A 145 -17.01 6.58 -8.72
N ILE A 146 -17.68 7.37 -7.89
CA ILE A 146 -17.14 8.63 -7.35
C ILE A 146 -15.85 8.38 -6.58
N TYR A 147 -15.83 7.39 -5.68
CA TYR A 147 -14.62 6.99 -4.96
C TYR A 147 -13.49 6.65 -5.93
N SER A 148 -13.80 5.87 -6.97
CA SER A 148 -12.81 5.44 -7.97
C SER A 148 -12.22 6.61 -8.74
N VAL A 149 -13.06 7.54 -9.18
CA VAL A 149 -12.63 8.75 -9.89
C VAL A 149 -11.79 9.65 -8.99
N VAL A 150 -12.19 9.88 -7.74
CA VAL A 150 -11.44 10.70 -6.79
C VAL A 150 -10.06 10.11 -6.51
N PHE A 151 -9.98 8.81 -6.20
CA PHE A 151 -8.71 8.14 -5.94
C PHE A 151 -7.82 8.09 -7.19
N PHE A 152 -8.40 7.94 -8.37
CA PHE A 152 -7.66 8.03 -9.63
C PHE A 152 -7.09 9.43 -9.87
N ILE A 153 -7.87 10.49 -9.63
CA ILE A 153 -7.39 11.89 -9.74
C ILE A 153 -6.27 12.14 -8.73
N LEU A 154 -6.42 11.70 -7.48
CA LEU A 154 -5.37 11.82 -6.46
C LEU A 154 -4.10 11.08 -6.88
N TRP A 155 -4.22 9.86 -7.39
CA TRP A 155 -3.10 9.09 -7.92
C TRP A 155 -2.35 9.84 -9.03
N ILE A 156 -3.08 10.28 -10.07
CA ILE A 156 -2.48 10.97 -11.22
C ILE A 156 -1.84 12.29 -10.78
N THR A 157 -2.51 13.05 -9.92
CA THR A 157 -2.01 14.32 -9.39
C THR A 157 -0.73 14.10 -8.59
N SER A 158 -0.73 13.17 -7.64
CA SER A 158 0.48 12.83 -6.86
C SER A 158 1.62 12.35 -7.74
N ARG A 159 1.33 11.56 -8.78
CA ARG A 159 2.35 11.10 -9.74
C ARG A 159 2.94 12.25 -10.55
N GLN A 160 2.11 13.15 -11.05
CA GLN A 160 2.56 14.31 -11.83
C GLN A 160 3.35 15.28 -10.96
N LEU A 161 2.88 15.57 -9.75
CA LEU A 161 3.61 16.39 -8.77
C LEU A 161 4.95 15.75 -8.40
N GLY A 162 4.98 14.46 -8.11
CA GLY A 162 6.23 13.74 -7.82
C GLY A 162 7.23 13.75 -8.98
N LYS A 163 6.78 13.82 -10.24
CA LYS A 163 7.67 13.97 -11.40
C LYS A 163 8.18 15.40 -11.61
N ARG A 164 7.42 16.41 -11.19
CA ARG A 164 7.73 17.83 -11.44
C ARG A 164 8.46 18.50 -10.28
N LEU A 165 8.19 18.08 -9.05
CA LEU A 165 8.78 18.66 -7.87
C LEU A 165 10.20 18.15 -7.68
N GLU A 166 11.11 19.08 -7.37
CA GLU A 166 12.46 18.71 -6.97
C GLU A 166 12.52 18.32 -5.49
N LYS A 167 11.83 19.08 -4.64
CA LYS A 167 11.73 18.83 -3.20
C LYS A 167 10.46 18.05 -2.89
N GLY A 168 10.60 16.93 -2.19
CA GLY A 168 9.48 16.06 -1.83
C GLY A 168 9.07 15.10 -2.93
N LYS A 169 9.86 14.96 -4.00
CA LYS A 169 9.61 14.05 -5.14
C LYS A 169 9.25 12.66 -4.67
N THR A 170 10.10 12.07 -3.83
CA THR A 170 9.91 10.74 -3.29
C THR A 170 8.64 10.63 -2.46
N VAL A 171 8.29 11.67 -1.69
CA VAL A 171 7.10 11.65 -0.82
C VAL A 171 5.83 11.60 -1.66
N PHE A 172 5.73 12.42 -2.71
CA PHE A 172 4.58 12.42 -3.61
C PHE A 172 4.48 11.15 -4.44
N LEU A 173 5.62 10.60 -4.90
CA LEU A 173 5.62 9.30 -5.59
C LEU A 173 5.22 8.16 -4.64
N ALA A 174 5.75 8.15 -3.42
CA ALA A 174 5.41 7.15 -2.40
C ALA A 174 3.93 7.21 -2.03
N LEU A 175 3.42 8.39 -1.64
CA LEU A 175 2.01 8.59 -1.32
C LEU A 175 1.13 8.23 -2.53
N GLY A 176 1.52 8.72 -3.72
CA GLY A 176 0.81 8.46 -4.97
C GLY A 176 0.74 6.98 -5.34
N SER A 177 1.74 6.19 -4.96
CA SER A 177 1.78 4.75 -5.24
C SER A 177 0.81 3.93 -4.40
N GLY A 178 0.30 4.47 -3.28
CA GLY A 178 -0.71 3.80 -2.45
C GLY A 178 -2.13 3.81 -3.03
N PHE A 179 -2.49 4.85 -3.79
CA PHE A 179 -3.85 5.01 -4.32
C PHE A 179 -4.30 3.89 -5.28
N PRO A 180 -3.45 3.40 -6.22
CA PRO A 180 -3.81 2.25 -7.06
C PRO A 180 -4.14 0.98 -6.25
N PHE A 181 -3.38 0.71 -5.19
CA PHE A 181 -3.64 -0.45 -4.32
C PHE A 181 -4.92 -0.25 -3.50
N ALA A 182 -5.18 0.97 -3.03
CA ALA A 182 -6.45 1.31 -2.40
C ALA A 182 -7.66 1.15 -3.35
N LEU A 183 -7.50 1.48 -4.63
CA LEU A 183 -8.50 1.21 -5.67
C LEU A 183 -8.69 -0.29 -5.87
N ALA A 184 -7.61 -1.07 -6.03
CA ALA A 184 -7.69 -2.52 -6.15
C ALA A 184 -8.45 -3.14 -4.98
N ASN A 185 -8.15 -2.72 -3.75
CA ASN A 185 -8.80 -3.24 -2.55
C ASN A 185 -10.30 -2.91 -2.51
N ALA A 186 -10.70 -1.72 -2.95
CA ALA A 186 -12.11 -1.34 -3.04
C ALA A 186 -12.89 -2.21 -4.04
N TRP A 187 -12.30 -2.48 -5.20
CA TRP A 187 -12.90 -3.27 -6.27
C TRP A 187 -12.83 -4.79 -6.02
N MET A 188 -11.96 -5.24 -5.11
CA MET A 188 -11.87 -6.64 -4.71
C MET A 188 -13.18 -7.16 -4.09
N GLN A 189 -13.89 -6.33 -3.32
CA GLN A 189 -15.13 -6.73 -2.66
C GLN A 189 -16.25 -7.07 -3.67
N PRO A 190 -16.62 -6.16 -4.61
CA PRO A 190 -17.53 -6.51 -5.70
C PRO A 190 -17.09 -7.73 -6.51
N PHE A 191 -15.79 -7.86 -6.80
CA PHE A 191 -15.26 -9.02 -7.51
C PHE A 191 -15.56 -10.34 -6.77
N ILE A 192 -15.24 -10.42 -5.47
CA ILE A 192 -15.45 -11.64 -4.66
C ILE A 192 -16.94 -11.98 -4.60
N TYR A 193 -17.80 -10.99 -4.35
CA TYR A 193 -19.24 -11.23 -4.26
C TYR A 193 -19.81 -11.73 -5.60
N ILE A 194 -19.52 -11.03 -6.70
CA ILE A 194 -20.06 -11.42 -8.01
C ILE A 194 -19.47 -12.75 -8.48
N PHE A 195 -18.22 -13.06 -8.15
CA PHE A 195 -17.64 -14.37 -8.43
C PHE A 195 -18.40 -15.51 -7.75
N ARG A 196 -18.87 -15.31 -6.50
CA ARG A 196 -19.74 -16.27 -5.81
C ARG A 196 -21.10 -16.41 -6.51
N GLU A 197 -21.75 -15.31 -6.86
CA GLU A 197 -23.01 -15.32 -7.63
C GLU A 197 -22.86 -16.00 -9.00
N PHE A 198 -21.71 -15.83 -9.66
CA PHE A 198 -21.38 -16.50 -10.91
C PHE A 198 -21.30 -18.03 -10.72
N ILE A 199 -20.62 -18.50 -9.66
CA ILE A 199 -20.56 -19.93 -9.32
C ILE A 199 -21.95 -20.49 -9.01
N ASN A 200 -22.79 -19.70 -8.34
CA ASN A 200 -24.15 -20.12 -7.96
C ASN A 200 -25.17 -20.02 -9.11
N GLY A 201 -24.79 -19.43 -10.26
CA GLY A 201 -25.66 -19.29 -11.42
C GLY A 201 -26.74 -18.20 -11.29
N THR A 202 -26.59 -17.25 -10.37
CA THR A 202 -27.59 -16.23 -10.02
C THR A 202 -27.31 -14.83 -10.58
N PHE A 203 -26.43 -14.71 -11.59
CA PHE A 203 -25.97 -13.42 -12.09
C PHE A 203 -26.96 -12.72 -13.04
N ASN A 204 -27.04 -11.39 -12.93
CA ASN A 204 -27.75 -10.51 -13.86
C ASN A 204 -26.76 -9.77 -14.80
N VAL A 205 -27.28 -9.02 -15.78
CA VAL A 205 -26.45 -8.26 -16.75
C VAL A 205 -25.55 -7.23 -16.05
N LEU A 206 -26.07 -6.54 -15.03
CA LEU A 206 -25.30 -5.56 -14.26
C LEU A 206 -24.12 -6.21 -13.54
N ASN A 207 -24.32 -7.40 -12.97
CA ASN A 207 -23.28 -8.18 -12.30
C ASN A 207 -22.19 -8.59 -13.28
N ILE A 208 -22.52 -8.98 -14.52
CA ILE A 208 -21.52 -9.27 -15.55
C ILE A 208 -20.67 -8.02 -15.85
N ILE A 209 -21.31 -6.86 -16.02
CA ILE A 209 -20.60 -5.60 -16.29
C ILE A 209 -19.66 -5.27 -15.11
N LEU A 210 -20.17 -5.32 -13.87
CA LEU A 210 -19.39 -5.05 -12.67
C LEU A 210 -18.24 -6.07 -12.48
N PHE A 211 -18.45 -7.34 -12.84
CA PHE A 211 -17.43 -8.38 -12.78
C PHE A 211 -16.27 -8.07 -13.75
N ILE A 212 -16.59 -7.76 -15.01
CA ILE A 212 -15.60 -7.40 -16.02
C ILE A 212 -14.85 -6.13 -15.60
N CYS A 213 -15.57 -5.10 -15.15
CA CYS A 213 -14.97 -3.87 -14.64
C CYS A 213 -14.03 -4.14 -13.45
N SER A 214 -14.45 -4.97 -12.50
CA SER A 214 -13.63 -5.29 -11.32
C SER A 214 -12.33 -5.99 -11.72
N ILE A 215 -12.40 -7.00 -12.59
CA ILE A 215 -11.19 -7.70 -13.09
C ILE A 215 -10.25 -6.70 -13.78
N LEU A 216 -10.76 -5.91 -14.72
CA LEU A 216 -9.96 -4.95 -15.47
C LEU A 216 -9.31 -3.91 -14.55
N ILE A 217 -10.09 -3.33 -13.63
CA ILE A 217 -9.59 -2.33 -12.70
C ILE A 217 -8.54 -2.94 -11.78
N ILE A 218 -8.85 -4.04 -11.09
CA ILE A 218 -7.92 -4.71 -10.15
C ILE A 218 -6.60 -5.06 -10.86
N SER A 219 -6.66 -5.67 -12.05
CA SER A 219 -5.46 -6.04 -12.79
C SER A 219 -4.64 -4.83 -13.22
N VAL A 220 -5.28 -3.83 -13.83
CA VAL A 220 -4.58 -2.63 -14.35
C VAL A 220 -3.98 -1.82 -13.21
N VAL A 221 -4.75 -1.51 -12.16
CA VAL A 221 -4.26 -0.65 -11.07
C VAL A 221 -3.17 -1.34 -10.25
N ASN A 222 -3.20 -2.67 -10.08
CA ASN A 222 -2.09 -3.38 -9.43
C ASN A 222 -0.81 -3.35 -10.27
N ILE A 223 -0.89 -3.64 -11.58
CA ILE A 223 0.30 -3.64 -12.46
C ILE A 223 0.91 -2.25 -12.52
N VAL A 224 0.09 -1.22 -12.79
CA VAL A 224 0.58 0.16 -12.88
C VAL A 224 0.97 0.69 -11.50
N GLY A 225 0.28 0.27 -10.44
CA GLY A 225 0.60 0.57 -9.04
C GLY A 225 1.98 0.06 -8.66
N ILE A 226 2.31 -1.19 -8.99
CA ILE A 226 3.66 -1.76 -8.81
C ILE A 226 4.68 -0.91 -9.57
N GLY A 227 4.42 -0.57 -10.84
CA GLY A 227 5.31 0.29 -11.63
C GLY A 227 5.56 1.67 -10.99
N HIS A 228 4.52 2.29 -10.42
CA HIS A 228 4.61 3.55 -9.70
C HIS A 228 5.36 3.40 -8.37
N PHE A 229 5.15 2.30 -7.66
CA PHE A 229 5.86 1.96 -6.44
C PHE A 229 7.36 1.78 -6.70
N GLN A 230 7.73 1.12 -7.81
CA GLN A 230 9.13 1.02 -8.24
C GLN A 230 9.72 2.39 -8.57
N ASP A 231 8.96 3.30 -9.19
CA ASP A 231 9.39 4.67 -9.44
C ASP A 231 9.70 5.43 -8.14
N ALA A 232 8.90 5.23 -7.08
CA ALA A 232 9.16 5.80 -5.77
C ALA A 232 10.45 5.23 -5.16
N PHE A 233 10.63 3.90 -5.22
CA PHE A 233 11.84 3.23 -4.73
C PHE A 233 13.11 3.62 -5.47
N LYS A 234 13.07 4.09 -6.72
CA LYS A 234 14.27 4.62 -7.39
C LYS A 234 14.87 5.82 -6.67
N HIS A 235 14.03 6.63 -6.03
CA HIS A 235 14.41 7.95 -5.52
C HIS A 235 14.49 8.01 -4.00
N GLY A 236 13.93 7.02 -3.30
CA GLY A 236 13.87 7.03 -1.83
C GLY A 236 14.33 5.74 -1.16
N ASP A 237 14.59 5.88 0.13
CA ASP A 237 14.84 4.79 1.06
C ASP A 237 13.58 3.95 1.26
N ALA A 238 13.71 2.62 1.30
CA ALA A 238 12.58 1.71 1.53
C ALA A 238 11.89 2.00 2.86
N SER A 239 12.68 2.28 3.90
CA SER A 239 12.19 2.62 5.24
C SER A 239 11.25 3.83 5.30
N LYS A 240 11.24 4.68 4.26
CA LYS A 240 10.35 5.85 4.16
C LYS A 240 9.29 5.64 3.10
N VAL A 241 9.70 5.22 1.90
CA VAL A 241 8.81 5.05 0.75
C VAL A 241 7.70 4.05 1.06
N TYR A 242 8.05 2.92 1.65
CA TYR A 242 7.06 1.86 1.89
C TYR A 242 6.00 2.29 2.91
N PRO A 243 6.35 2.79 4.12
CA PRO A 243 5.35 3.31 5.06
C PRO A 243 4.51 4.46 4.48
N ILE A 244 5.11 5.43 3.80
CA ILE A 244 4.35 6.56 3.22
C ILE A 244 3.33 6.06 2.18
N GLY A 245 3.70 5.08 1.35
CA GLY A 245 2.80 4.46 0.38
C GLY A 245 1.68 3.61 1.00
N GLN A 246 1.77 3.26 2.28
CA GLN A 246 0.68 2.59 3.00
C GLN A 246 -0.42 3.56 3.42
N ILE A 247 -0.15 4.86 3.58
CA ILE A 247 -1.12 5.82 4.10
C ILE A 247 -2.46 5.79 3.35
N PRO A 248 -2.52 5.85 2.00
CA PRO A 248 -3.79 5.77 1.30
C PRO A 248 -4.48 4.41 1.47
N GLN A 249 -3.71 3.31 1.54
CA GLN A 249 -4.23 1.96 1.72
C GLN A 249 -4.89 1.77 3.10
N GLN A 250 -4.43 2.49 4.12
CA GLN A 250 -4.96 2.40 5.49
C GLN A 250 -6.16 3.31 5.72
N ILE A 251 -6.24 4.44 5.01
CA ILE A 251 -7.36 5.38 5.09
C ILE A 251 -8.52 4.93 4.19
N ALA A 252 -8.24 4.28 3.07
CA ALA A 252 -9.25 3.84 2.11
C ALA A 252 -10.38 2.96 2.70
N PRO A 253 -10.10 1.92 3.53
CA PRO A 253 -11.15 1.13 4.17
C PRO A 253 -12.14 1.95 4.99
N VAL A 254 -11.68 3.01 5.64
CA VAL A 254 -12.53 3.93 6.41
C VAL A 254 -13.50 4.67 5.49
N ILE A 255 -12.99 5.19 4.38
CA ILE A 255 -13.81 5.89 3.38
C ILE A 255 -14.80 4.92 2.73
N LEU A 256 -14.37 3.68 2.45
CA LEU A 256 -15.24 2.63 1.93
C LEU A 256 -16.40 2.36 2.91
N PHE A 257 -16.08 2.11 4.18
CA PHE A 257 -17.06 1.76 5.21
C PHE A 257 -18.14 2.84 5.41
N TYR A 258 -17.73 4.09 5.67
CA TYR A 258 -18.67 5.17 5.94
C TYR A 258 -19.23 5.82 4.68
N GLY A 259 -18.41 5.96 3.63
CA GLY A 259 -18.77 6.72 2.44
C GLY A 259 -19.49 5.89 1.37
N ILE A 260 -19.10 4.63 1.18
CA ILE A 260 -19.68 3.78 0.12
C ILE A 260 -20.74 2.85 0.69
N TYR A 261 -20.43 2.14 1.78
CA TYR A 261 -21.37 1.22 2.42
C TYR A 261 -22.33 1.91 3.39
N LEU A 262 -22.13 3.21 3.68
CA LEU A 262 -22.98 4.02 4.56
C LEU A 262 -23.21 3.36 5.94
N LYS A 263 -22.17 2.70 6.45
CA LYS A 263 -22.23 1.95 7.71
C LYS A 263 -22.02 2.84 8.92
N ILE A 264 -22.64 2.45 10.02
CA ILE A 264 -22.43 3.04 11.35
C ILE A 264 -21.39 2.20 12.08
N SER A 265 -20.55 2.85 12.88
CA SER A 265 -19.54 2.16 13.68
C SER A 265 -20.18 1.07 14.54
N PRO A 266 -19.58 -0.12 14.66
CA PRO A 266 -20.18 -1.22 15.41
C PRO A 266 -20.28 -0.92 16.91
N GLN A 267 -19.32 -0.15 17.45
CA GLN A 267 -19.25 0.19 18.87
C GLN A 267 -18.86 1.67 19.04
N ASN A 268 -19.31 2.30 20.14
CA ASN A 268 -19.03 3.71 20.41
C ASN A 268 -17.54 4.04 20.51
N TYR A 269 -16.69 3.08 20.90
CA TYR A 269 -15.26 3.32 20.96
C TYR A 269 -14.55 3.15 19.62
N SER A 270 -15.17 2.48 18.64
CA SER A 270 -14.57 2.23 17.32
C SER A 270 -14.22 3.54 16.61
N ILE A 271 -15.06 4.58 16.75
CA ILE A 271 -14.80 5.88 16.14
C ILE A 271 -13.57 6.56 16.77
N TYR A 272 -13.38 6.46 18.09
CA TYR A 272 -12.23 7.06 18.76
C TYR A 272 -10.94 6.35 18.39
N LEU A 273 -10.95 5.00 18.34
CA LEU A 273 -9.79 4.21 17.89
C LEU A 273 -9.42 4.55 16.45
N LEU A 274 -10.42 4.64 15.57
CA LEU A 274 -10.23 4.96 14.17
C LEU A 274 -9.68 6.36 13.95
N LEU A 275 -10.28 7.38 14.56
CA LEU A 275 -9.82 8.77 14.41
C LEU A 275 -8.42 8.94 14.98
N THR A 276 -8.15 8.36 16.15
CA THR A 276 -6.81 8.36 16.75
C THR A 276 -5.80 7.66 15.84
N GLY A 277 -6.16 6.50 15.29
CA GLY A 277 -5.32 5.75 14.36
C GLY A 277 -4.98 6.56 13.10
N ILE A 278 -5.98 7.20 12.48
CA ILE A 278 -5.79 8.07 11.30
C ILE A 278 -4.86 9.24 11.63
N VAL A 279 -5.10 9.95 12.75
CA VAL A 279 -4.25 11.08 13.17
C VAL A 279 -2.81 10.62 13.36
N ILE A 280 -2.59 9.49 14.02
CA ILE A 280 -1.25 8.93 14.22
C ILE A 280 -0.59 8.57 12.88
N ILE A 281 -1.31 7.93 11.95
CA ILE A 281 -0.79 7.57 10.62
C ILE A 281 -0.39 8.83 9.83
N LEU A 282 -1.22 9.89 9.86
CA LEU A 282 -0.93 11.14 9.18
C LEU A 282 0.30 11.85 9.77
N VAL A 283 0.41 11.90 11.10
CA VAL A 283 1.58 12.48 11.79
C VAL A 283 2.83 11.66 11.48
N ALA A 284 2.75 10.33 11.52
CA ALA A 284 3.85 9.43 11.16
C ALA A 284 4.30 9.65 9.71
N GLY A 285 3.34 9.74 8.78
CA GLY A 285 3.60 10.04 7.37
C GLY A 285 4.30 11.37 7.17
N PHE A 286 3.87 12.41 7.87
CA PHE A 286 4.50 13.73 7.84
C PHE A 286 5.94 13.70 8.38
N LEU A 287 6.17 13.02 9.51
CA LEU A 287 7.50 12.87 10.11
C LEU A 287 8.49 12.18 9.17
N LEU A 288 8.05 11.10 8.51
CA LEU A 288 8.84 10.37 7.53
C LEU A 288 9.06 11.19 6.25
N GLY A 289 8.03 11.89 5.77
CA GLY A 289 8.09 12.68 4.54
C GLY A 289 8.97 13.93 4.65
N ARG A 290 8.89 14.68 5.77
CA ARG A 290 9.70 15.90 5.97
C ARG A 290 11.20 15.63 5.87
N LYS A 291 11.67 14.52 6.44
CA LYS A 291 13.08 14.15 6.39
C LYS A 291 13.53 13.73 5.01
N GLN A 292 12.68 13.03 4.26
CA GLN A 292 13.01 12.66 2.88
C GLN A 292 13.26 13.90 2.01
N GLY A 293 12.41 14.93 2.12
CA GLY A 293 12.61 16.17 1.37
C GLY A 293 13.90 16.92 1.74
N GLN A 294 14.37 16.82 3.00
CA GLN A 294 15.65 17.38 3.41
C GLN A 294 16.83 16.63 2.78
N LEU A 295 16.79 15.29 2.76
CA LEU A 295 17.82 14.47 2.13
C LEU A 295 17.95 14.74 0.63
N GLU A 296 16.81 14.91 -0.06
CA GLU A 296 16.80 15.27 -1.49
C GLU A 296 17.46 16.63 -1.77
N THR A 297 17.32 17.59 -0.85
CA THR A 297 17.94 18.92 -1.01
C THR A 297 19.46 18.83 -0.81
N MET A 298 19.92 18.13 0.24
CA MET A 298 21.34 18.00 0.54
C MET A 298 22.11 17.18 -0.52
N GLY A 299 21.48 16.13 -1.08
CA GLY A 299 22.12 15.31 -2.12
C GLY A 299 22.44 16.10 -3.39
N LYS A 300 21.55 17.02 -3.78
CA LYS A 300 21.78 17.89 -4.93
C LYS A 300 22.87 18.94 -4.69
N GLU A 301 22.93 19.53 -3.50
CA GLU A 301 23.99 20.48 -3.15
C GLU A 301 25.37 19.83 -3.27
N ALA A 302 25.50 18.55 -2.88
CA ALA A 302 26.74 17.79 -3.06
C ALA A 302 27.08 17.51 -4.54
N GLU A 303 26.10 17.07 -5.35
CA GLU A 303 26.32 16.82 -6.79
C GLU A 303 26.67 18.11 -7.57
N GLY A 304 26.11 19.26 -7.18
CA GLY A 304 26.45 20.56 -7.78
C GLY A 304 27.87 21.04 -7.47
N ILE A 305 28.37 20.76 -6.26
CA ILE A 305 29.74 21.09 -5.86
C ILE A 305 30.77 20.22 -6.61
N GLU A 306 30.48 18.93 -6.83
CA GLU A 306 31.38 18.04 -7.59
C GLU A 306 31.49 18.48 -9.06
N THR A 307 30.38 18.86 -9.69
CA THR A 307 30.39 19.31 -11.10
C THR A 307 31.11 20.65 -11.30
N GLU A 308 30.95 21.62 -10.38
CA GLU A 308 31.75 22.86 -10.43
C GLU A 308 33.26 22.59 -10.21
N SER A 309 33.61 21.61 -9.37
CA SER A 309 35.02 21.27 -9.12
C SER A 309 35.70 20.57 -10.31
N GLU A 310 34.96 19.80 -11.11
CA GLU A 310 35.46 19.18 -12.34
C GLU A 310 35.59 20.18 -13.51
N GLU A 311 34.78 21.24 -13.56
CA GLU A 311 34.92 22.29 -14.60
C GLU A 311 36.10 23.24 -14.35
N ILE A 312 36.60 23.33 -13.11
CA ILE A 312 37.72 24.22 -12.73
C ILE A 312 39.09 23.52 -12.84
N ALA A 313 39.12 22.19 -12.99
CA ALA A 313 40.33 21.37 -13.08
C ALA A 313 40.78 21.11 -14.54
#